data_AF-A0A949B4Z4-F1
#
_entry.id   AF-A0A949B4Z4-F1
#
_cell.length_a   1.000
_cell.length_b   1.000
_cell.length_c   1.000
_cell.angle_alpha   90.00
_cell.angle_beta   90.00
_cell.angle_gamma   90.00
#
_symmetry.space_group_name_H-M   'P 1'
#
loop_
_entity.id
_entity.type
_entity.pdbx_description
1 polymer ?
#
loop_
_entity_poly.entity_id
_entity_poly.type
_entity_poly.pdbx_seq_one_letter_code
_entity_poly.pdbx_strand_id
1 'polypeptide(L)'
;SWEVISSRFGYLENMEVIRTHKIEPGKWVRQEEFEIFPFKTEHGSFAKGSVGFVIKFKNQHGVDVRLLYTSDFMDLPDIPSELIRPDYLVIQSFWLNEPRHNRPNHMSFQRAIEFIERLQPKKDTFLVHIGDADMVEGDPANDTAKKYEPKEPLRPLSGGDPYPIPLNQAQWQETVNEIMWDRGLPYKVTVACDDLRVRI
;
A
#
# COMPACT_ATOMS: atom_id res chain seq x y z
N SER A 1 -8.79 13.52 14.48
CA SER A 1 -9.71 12.89 13.52
C SER A 1 -11.13 12.76 14.05
N TRP A 2 -11.38 12.16 15.22
CA TRP A 2 -12.75 11.97 15.72
C TRP A 2 -13.57 13.26 15.85
N GLU A 3 -12.98 14.36 16.33
CA GLU A 3 -13.67 15.66 16.41
C GLU A 3 -14.26 16.15 15.08
N VAL A 4 -13.57 15.86 13.96
CA VAL A 4 -14.05 16.20 12.63
C VAL A 4 -15.12 15.21 12.17
N ILE A 5 -14.90 13.91 12.40
CA ILE A 5 -15.81 12.83 11.99
C ILE A 5 -17.14 12.90 12.77
N SER A 6 -17.08 13.18 14.06
CA SER A 6 -18.24 13.23 14.95
C SER A 6 -19.22 14.34 14.58
N SER A 7 -18.75 15.41 13.92
CA SER A 7 -19.63 16.44 13.37
C SER A 7 -20.66 15.90 12.36
N ARG A 8 -20.34 14.79 11.67
CA ARG A 8 -21.20 14.15 10.68
C ARG A 8 -21.81 12.84 11.17
N PHE A 9 -21.10 12.11 12.03
CA PHE A 9 -21.47 10.73 12.42
C PHE A 9 -21.64 10.53 13.92
N GLY A 10 -21.42 11.55 14.75
CA GLY A 10 -21.48 11.42 16.22
C GLY A 10 -22.86 11.01 16.75
N TYR A 11 -23.93 11.34 16.01
CA TYR A 11 -25.27 10.88 16.37
C TYR A 11 -25.39 9.34 16.36
N LEU A 12 -24.62 8.63 15.52
CA LEU A 12 -24.60 7.16 15.50
C LEU A 12 -23.95 6.57 16.75
N GLU A 13 -22.94 7.25 17.31
CA GLU A 13 -22.35 6.86 18.59
C GLU A 13 -23.34 7.10 19.73
N ASN A 14 -24.03 8.24 19.74
CA ASN A 14 -25.06 8.55 20.74
C ASN A 14 -26.25 7.59 20.69
N MET A 15 -26.58 7.07 19.51
CA MET A 15 -27.62 6.06 19.31
C MET A 15 -27.13 4.63 19.58
N GLU A 16 -25.88 4.45 20.02
CA GLU A 16 -25.24 3.16 20.28
C GLU A 16 -25.18 2.23 19.04
N VAL A 17 -25.31 2.81 17.84
CA VAL A 17 -25.17 2.08 16.57
C VAL A 17 -23.70 1.77 16.28
N ILE A 18 -22.80 2.66 16.70
CA ILE A 18 -21.34 2.48 16.61
C ILE A 18 -20.69 2.81 17.95
N ARG A 19 -19.49 2.27 18.16
CA ARG A 19 -18.59 2.67 19.24
C ARG A 19 -17.28 3.16 18.66
N THR A 20 -16.77 4.27 19.16
CA THR A 20 -15.44 4.74 18.75
C THR A 20 -14.36 4.30 19.72
N HIS A 21 -13.21 3.91 19.16
CA HIS A 21 -12.01 3.60 19.91
C HIS A 21 -10.91 4.53 19.41
N LYS A 22 -10.42 5.41 20.29
CA LYS A 22 -9.28 6.27 19.97
C LYS A 22 -8.00 5.46 20.11
N ILE A 23 -7.18 5.51 19.08
CA ILE A 23 -5.83 4.92 19.05
C ILE A 23 -4.80 6.01 18.78
N GLU A 24 -3.59 5.80 19.27
CA GLU A 24 -2.50 6.78 19.17
C GLU A 24 -1.32 6.14 18.42
N PRO A 25 -0.81 6.78 17.34
CA PRO A 25 0.38 6.30 16.65
C PRO A 25 1.56 6.10 17.60
N GLY A 26 2.28 4.99 17.44
CA GLY A 26 3.43 4.63 18.28
C GLY A 26 3.06 3.92 19.59
N LYS A 27 1.77 3.68 19.86
CA LYS A 27 1.33 2.94 21.06
C LYS A 27 0.61 1.66 20.67
N TRP A 28 1.09 0.54 21.21
CA TRP A 28 0.41 -0.74 21.09
C TRP A 28 -0.97 -0.69 21.77
N VAL A 29 -1.98 -1.19 21.07
CA VAL A 29 -3.33 -1.41 21.57
C VAL A 29 -3.68 -2.88 21.37
N ARG A 30 -4.36 -3.46 22.36
CA ARG A 30 -4.90 -4.81 22.25
C ARG A 30 -6.39 -4.75 21.97
N GLN A 31 -6.83 -5.48 20.94
CA GLN A 31 -8.23 -5.72 20.62
C GLN A 31 -8.40 -7.24 20.48
N GLU A 32 -8.99 -7.87 21.50
CA GLU A 32 -9.19 -9.32 21.56
C GLU A 32 -7.87 -10.10 21.37
N GLU A 33 -7.76 -10.93 20.34
CA GLU A 33 -6.55 -11.68 19.96
C GLU A 33 -5.50 -10.86 19.18
N PHE A 34 -5.83 -9.62 18.79
CA PHE A 34 -4.96 -8.77 17.99
C PHE A 34 -4.19 -7.76 18.86
N GLU A 35 -2.89 -7.67 18.63
CA GLU A 35 -2.09 -6.53 19.07
C GLU A 35 -1.82 -5.62 17.87
N ILE A 36 -2.21 -4.36 17.98
CA ILE A 36 -2.24 -3.39 16.89
C ILE A 36 -1.31 -2.23 17.25
N PHE A 37 -0.38 -1.92 16.35
CA PHE A 37 0.50 -0.77 16.44
C PHE A 37 0.25 0.17 15.25
N PRO A 38 -0.51 1.25 15.46
CA PRO A 38 -0.68 2.28 14.45
C PRO A 38 0.60 3.10 14.29
N PHE A 39 0.92 3.51 13.07
CA PHE A 39 2.03 4.42 12.77
C PHE A 39 1.60 5.47 11.76
N LYS A 40 2.28 6.62 11.77
CA LYS A 40 1.97 7.71 10.84
C LYS A 40 2.50 7.40 9.45
N THR A 41 1.70 7.70 8.44
CA THR A 41 2.10 7.71 7.04
C THR A 41 1.94 9.12 6.48
N GLU A 42 2.70 9.45 5.45
CA GLU A 42 2.54 10.69 4.69
C GLU A 42 1.60 10.43 3.52
N HIS A 43 0.53 11.21 3.40
CA HIS A 43 -0.40 11.19 2.28
C HIS A 43 -0.78 12.62 1.86
N GLY A 44 0.23 13.49 1.75
CA GLY A 44 0.08 14.91 1.47
C GLY A 44 -0.53 15.75 2.59
N SER A 45 -0.54 17.07 2.37
CA SER A 45 -0.96 18.07 3.36
C SER A 45 -2.46 18.09 3.65
N PHE A 46 -3.27 17.50 2.76
CA PHE A 46 -4.73 17.47 2.86
C PHE A 46 -5.26 16.31 3.72
N ALA A 47 -4.53 15.19 3.79
CA ALA A 47 -4.91 14.02 4.59
C ALA A 47 -4.00 13.88 5.83
N LYS A 48 -4.07 14.85 6.76
CA LYS A 48 -3.26 14.91 8.00
C LYS A 48 -3.53 13.78 9.02
N GLY A 49 -4.08 12.65 8.60
CA GLY A 49 -4.44 11.52 9.44
C GLY A 49 -4.33 10.17 8.75
N SER A 50 -3.54 10.03 7.68
CA SER A 50 -3.23 8.69 7.16
C SER A 50 -2.42 7.91 8.19
N VAL A 51 -2.82 6.66 8.40
CA VAL A 51 -2.29 5.77 9.44
C VAL A 51 -2.15 4.38 8.84
N GLY A 52 -0.94 3.83 8.94
CA GLY A 52 -0.70 2.41 8.70
C GLY A 52 -0.76 1.63 10.02
N PHE A 53 -0.81 0.30 9.91
CA PHE A 53 -0.97 -0.60 11.04
C PHE A 53 0.00 -1.78 10.94
N VAL A 54 0.68 -2.07 12.05
CA VAL A 54 1.24 -3.40 12.29
C VAL A 54 0.23 -4.17 13.14
N ILE A 55 -0.14 -5.37 12.70
CA ILE A 55 -1.09 -6.23 13.40
C ILE A 55 -0.38 -7.54 13.72
N LYS A 56 -0.34 -7.90 14.99
CA LYS A 56 0.16 -9.18 15.47
C LYS A 56 -0.98 -10.06 15.95
N PHE A 57 -0.94 -11.33 15.57
CA PHE A 57 -1.93 -12.33 15.96
C PHE A 57 -1.33 -13.74 15.84
N LYS A 58 -2.05 -14.74 16.36
CA LYS A 58 -1.72 -16.15 16.14
C LYS A 58 -2.52 -16.69 14.96
N ASN A 59 -1.84 -17.39 14.05
CA ASN A 59 -2.52 -18.05 12.95
C ASN A 59 -3.25 -19.34 13.39
N GLN A 60 -3.88 -20.04 12.43
CA GLN A 60 -4.60 -21.30 12.69
C GLN A 60 -3.74 -22.42 13.30
N HIS A 61 -2.41 -22.28 13.27
CA HIS A 61 -1.44 -23.22 13.87
C HIS A 61 -0.82 -22.69 15.16
N GLY A 62 -1.31 -21.56 15.70
CA GLY A 62 -0.79 -20.94 16.93
C GLY A 62 0.53 -20.17 16.77
N VAL A 63 1.03 -20.03 15.53
CA VAL A 63 2.27 -19.32 15.20
C VAL A 63 2.02 -17.82 15.19
N ASP A 64 2.92 -17.06 15.81
CA ASP A 64 2.85 -15.61 15.79
C ASP A 64 3.10 -15.07 14.38
N VAL A 65 2.22 -14.21 13.92
CA VAL A 65 2.27 -13.55 12.63
C VAL A 65 2.26 -12.04 12.82
N ARG A 66 3.06 -11.35 12.03
CA ARG A 66 3.05 -9.88 11.91
C ARG A 66 2.67 -9.45 10.50
N LEU A 67 1.52 -8.82 10.38
CA LEU A 67 1.03 -8.16 9.16
C LEU A 67 1.33 -6.65 9.25
N LEU A 68 1.90 -6.08 8.19
CA LEU A 68 2.06 -4.63 8.03
C LEU A 68 1.14 -4.14 6.92
N TYR A 69 0.23 -3.24 7.22
CA TYR A 69 -0.65 -2.55 6.28
C TYR A 69 -0.32 -1.07 6.22
N THR A 70 0.04 -0.54 5.06
CA THR A 70 0.51 0.86 4.96
C THR A 70 -0.60 1.88 4.80
N SER A 71 -1.85 1.47 4.49
CA SER A 71 -2.88 2.39 3.99
C SER A 71 -2.42 3.13 2.73
N ASP A 72 -3.19 4.15 2.33
CA ASP A 72 -2.78 5.11 1.32
C ASP A 72 -1.66 6.00 1.84
N PHE A 73 -0.57 6.09 1.09
CA PHE A 73 0.60 6.87 1.46
C PHE A 73 1.49 7.15 0.24
N MET A 74 2.36 8.14 0.36
CA MET A 74 3.50 8.36 -0.55
C MET A 74 4.84 8.28 0.17
N ASP A 75 4.87 8.41 1.50
CA ASP A 75 6.10 8.29 2.27
C ASP A 75 5.90 7.78 3.71
N LEU A 76 6.97 7.25 4.29
CA LEU A 76 7.08 6.91 5.70
C LEU A 76 8.11 7.85 6.36
N PRO A 77 7.66 8.93 7.04
CA PRO A 77 8.57 9.91 7.61
C PRO A 77 9.49 9.28 8.66
N ASP A 78 8.96 8.31 9.40
CA ASP A 78 9.69 7.47 10.34
C ASP A 78 9.43 6.00 10.00
N ILE A 79 10.46 5.15 10.13
CA ILE A 79 10.30 3.69 10.04
C ILE A 79 10.69 3.08 11.40
N PRO A 80 9.72 2.96 12.33
CA PRO A 80 10.00 2.32 13.61
C PRO A 80 10.30 0.83 13.41
N SER A 81 11.05 0.25 14.35
CA SER A 81 11.54 -1.13 14.28
C SER A 81 10.41 -2.17 14.12
N GLU A 82 9.21 -1.82 14.58
CA GLU A 82 7.97 -2.57 14.49
C GLU A 82 7.57 -2.88 13.05
N LEU A 83 7.92 -2.02 12.09
CA LEU A 83 7.62 -2.17 10.67
C LEU A 83 8.61 -3.07 9.95
N ILE A 84 9.79 -3.29 10.52
CA ILE A 84 10.88 -4.02 9.86
C ILE A 84 10.68 -5.53 9.99
N ARG A 85 10.79 -6.24 8.87
CA ARG A 85 10.66 -7.69 8.68
C ARG A 85 9.29 -8.26 9.04
N PRO A 86 8.17 -7.69 8.55
CA PRO A 86 6.86 -8.29 8.77
C PRO A 86 6.79 -9.65 8.08
N ASP A 87 5.89 -10.54 8.51
CA ASP A 87 5.63 -11.77 7.76
C ASP A 87 4.94 -11.45 6.44
N TYR A 88 3.97 -10.53 6.48
CA TYR A 88 3.22 -10.06 5.32
C TYR A 88 3.21 -8.55 5.26
N LEU A 89 3.41 -8.00 4.07
CA LEU A 89 3.30 -6.58 3.79
C LEU A 89 2.11 -6.35 2.85
N VAL A 90 1.22 -5.42 3.17
CA VAL A 90 0.16 -4.93 2.29
C VAL A 90 0.46 -3.47 2.03
N ILE A 91 0.81 -3.16 0.78
CA ILE A 91 1.36 -1.87 0.37
C ILE A 91 0.61 -1.30 -0.84
N GLN A 92 0.28 -0.02 -0.79
CA GLN A 92 -0.36 0.66 -1.90
C GLN A 92 0.58 0.75 -3.12
N SER A 93 0.04 0.54 -4.32
CA SER A 93 0.74 0.79 -5.60
C SER A 93 -0.28 1.19 -6.66
N PHE A 94 -0.67 2.47 -6.66
CA PHE A 94 -1.71 3.01 -7.54
C PHE A 94 -1.28 3.12 -9.00
N TRP A 95 -0.02 3.43 -9.25
CA TRP A 95 0.56 3.45 -10.60
C TRP A 95 1.65 2.41 -10.74
N LEU A 96 1.98 2.02 -11.97
CA LEU A 96 3.20 1.22 -12.20
C LEU A 96 4.43 2.10 -11.99
N ASN A 97 4.44 3.25 -12.67
CA ASN A 97 5.55 4.19 -12.68
C ASN A 97 5.26 5.41 -11.79
N GLU A 98 6.29 5.98 -11.18
CA GLU A 98 6.13 7.20 -10.41
C GLU A 98 5.72 8.35 -11.35
N PRO A 99 4.60 9.04 -11.07
CA PRO A 99 4.14 10.11 -11.95
C PRO A 99 5.07 11.32 -11.85
N ARG A 100 5.20 12.08 -12.95
CA ARG A 100 5.94 13.34 -12.97
C ARG A 100 5.38 14.35 -11.97
N HIS A 101 4.05 14.33 -11.80
CA HIS A 101 3.32 15.20 -10.87
C HIS A 101 2.30 14.40 -10.06
N ASN A 102 2.67 14.04 -8.83
CA ASN A 102 1.82 13.32 -7.90
C ASN A 102 0.80 14.26 -7.22
N ARG A 103 -0.27 14.63 -7.94
CA ARG A 103 -1.36 15.47 -7.39
C ARG A 103 -2.20 14.77 -6.31
N PRO A 104 -2.53 13.46 -6.41
CA PRO A 104 -3.39 12.81 -5.42
C PRO A 104 -2.61 12.23 -4.23
N ASN A 105 -1.27 12.31 -4.23
CA ASN A 105 -0.38 11.85 -3.15
C ASN A 105 -0.40 10.32 -2.91
N HIS A 106 -0.59 9.51 -3.95
CA HIS A 106 -0.51 8.05 -3.88
C HIS A 106 0.91 7.53 -4.17
N MET A 107 1.14 6.23 -4.04
CA MET A 107 2.41 5.57 -4.35
C MET A 107 2.36 4.80 -5.67
N SER A 108 3.47 4.77 -6.40
CA SER A 108 3.68 3.86 -7.53
C SER A 108 4.36 2.56 -7.09
N PHE A 109 4.24 1.48 -7.88
CA PHE A 109 5.01 0.26 -7.66
C PHE A 109 6.52 0.52 -7.76
N GLN A 110 6.94 1.37 -8.71
CA GLN A 110 8.33 1.83 -8.83
C GLN A 110 8.90 2.32 -7.51
N ARG A 111 8.14 3.15 -6.78
CA ARG A 111 8.54 3.66 -5.47
C ARG A 111 8.32 2.62 -4.36
N ALA A 112 7.30 1.78 -4.46
CA ALA A 112 7.03 0.72 -3.48
C ALA A 112 8.19 -0.28 -3.36
N ILE A 113 8.94 -0.54 -4.43
CA ILE A 113 10.15 -1.41 -4.41
C ILE A 113 11.13 -0.98 -3.30
N GLU A 114 11.42 0.32 -3.19
CA GLU A 114 12.34 0.84 -2.16
C GLU A 114 11.83 0.55 -0.74
N PHE A 115 10.52 0.65 -0.53
CA PHE A 115 9.91 0.32 0.76
C PHE A 115 9.91 -1.18 1.02
N ILE A 116 9.66 -2.02 0.01
CA ILE A 116 9.75 -3.47 0.14
C ILE A 116 11.16 -3.87 0.57
N GLU A 117 12.20 -3.30 -0.04
CA GLU A 117 13.60 -3.56 0.33
C GLU A 117 13.94 -3.08 1.75
N ARG A 118 13.46 -1.90 2.14
CA ARG A 118 13.68 -1.34 3.48
C ARG A 118 12.93 -2.12 4.56
N LEU A 119 11.69 -2.52 4.29
CA LEU A 119 10.81 -3.21 5.22
C LEU A 119 11.08 -4.72 5.30
N GLN A 120 11.69 -5.32 4.27
CA GLN A 120 12.14 -6.71 4.25
C GLN A 120 11.07 -7.77 4.62
N PRO A 121 9.88 -7.78 3.97
CA PRO A 121 8.84 -8.76 4.27
C PRO A 121 9.35 -10.20 4.07
N LYS A 122 8.94 -11.10 4.97
CA LYS A 122 9.50 -12.47 5.04
C LYS A 122 8.78 -13.47 4.15
N LYS A 123 7.45 -13.35 3.98
CA LYS A 123 6.64 -14.36 3.28
C LYS A 123 6.04 -13.82 1.98
N ASP A 124 5.28 -12.72 2.05
CA ASP A 124 4.59 -12.17 0.88
C ASP A 124 4.39 -10.66 1.01
N THR A 125 4.29 -10.01 -0.15
CA THR A 125 3.91 -8.60 -0.30
C THR A 125 2.68 -8.53 -1.19
N PHE A 126 1.65 -7.84 -0.75
CA PHE A 126 0.42 -7.62 -1.50
C PHE A 126 0.35 -6.18 -1.99
N LEU A 127 0.33 -6.00 -3.31
CA LEU A 127 0.08 -4.70 -3.91
C LEU A 127 -1.42 -4.46 -3.94
N VAL A 128 -1.87 -3.35 -3.36
CA VAL A 128 -3.29 -2.96 -3.28
C VAL A 128 -3.51 -1.55 -3.82
N HIS A 129 -4.78 -1.18 -3.96
CA HIS A 129 -5.20 0.16 -4.36
C HIS A 129 -4.58 0.55 -5.72
N ILE A 130 -4.73 -0.33 -6.70
CA ILE A 130 -4.25 -0.16 -8.07
C ILE A 130 -5.25 0.70 -8.86
N GLY A 131 -4.73 1.68 -9.61
CA GLY A 131 -5.51 2.57 -10.45
C GLY A 131 -5.38 2.26 -11.95
N ASP A 132 -6.17 2.97 -12.74
CA ASP A 132 -6.17 2.98 -14.20
C ASP A 132 -5.51 4.26 -14.78
N ALA A 133 -4.74 4.95 -13.94
CA ALA A 133 -4.32 6.32 -14.15
C ALA A 133 -2.96 6.46 -14.88
N ASP A 134 -2.24 5.37 -15.10
CA ASP A 134 -1.07 5.36 -15.99
C ASP A 134 -1.49 5.68 -17.44
N MET A 135 -0.68 6.48 -18.13
CA MET A 135 -0.86 6.73 -19.56
C MET A 135 -0.47 5.50 -20.38
N VAL A 136 -1.36 5.09 -21.29
CA VAL A 136 -1.14 3.94 -22.18
C VAL A 136 -0.94 4.47 -23.59
N GLU A 137 0.06 3.99 -24.32
CA GLU A 137 0.32 4.46 -25.69
C GLU A 137 -0.92 4.30 -26.59
N GLY A 138 -1.30 5.37 -27.29
CA GLY A 138 -2.48 5.40 -28.15
C GLY A 138 -3.84 5.49 -27.41
N ASP A 139 -3.87 5.50 -26.08
CA ASP A 139 -5.11 5.67 -25.32
C ASP A 139 -5.64 7.12 -25.46
N PRO A 140 -6.82 7.33 -26.07
CA PRO A 140 -7.41 8.66 -26.21
C PRO A 140 -7.75 9.31 -24.86
N ALA A 141 -7.81 8.53 -23.76
CA ALA A 141 -8.02 9.07 -22.42
C ALA A 141 -6.78 9.75 -21.83
N ASN A 142 -5.61 9.66 -22.47
CA ASN A 142 -4.38 10.32 -22.01
C ASN A 142 -4.52 11.84 -21.89
N ASP A 143 -5.42 12.45 -22.66
CA ASP A 143 -5.69 13.89 -22.58
C ASP A 143 -6.58 14.30 -21.38
N THR A 144 -7.04 13.32 -20.57
CA THR A 144 -7.88 13.60 -19.41
C THR A 144 -7.05 13.90 -18.15
N ALA A 145 -7.59 14.71 -17.25
CA ALA A 145 -6.92 15.08 -15.99
C ALA A 145 -6.66 13.91 -15.02
N LYS A 146 -7.27 12.74 -15.30
CA LYS A 146 -7.11 11.51 -14.52
C LYS A 146 -5.88 10.69 -14.92
N LYS A 147 -5.27 10.96 -16.08
CA LYS A 147 -4.07 10.27 -16.54
C LYS A 147 -2.79 11.03 -16.14
N TYR A 148 -1.72 10.29 -15.89
CA TYR A 148 -0.47 10.84 -15.38
C TYR A 148 0.72 10.40 -16.23
N GLU A 149 1.48 11.39 -16.73
CA GLU A 149 2.77 11.13 -17.38
C GLU A 149 3.76 10.55 -16.35
N PRO A 150 4.47 9.46 -16.70
CA PRO A 150 5.53 8.94 -15.84
C PRO A 150 6.70 9.93 -15.77
N LYS A 151 7.32 10.04 -14.59
CA LYS A 151 8.55 10.82 -14.41
C LYS A 151 9.71 10.17 -15.15
N GLU A 152 9.91 8.89 -14.89
CA GLU A 152 10.93 8.05 -15.49
C GLU A 152 10.42 6.61 -15.52
N PRO A 153 9.89 6.14 -16.66
CA PRO A 153 9.36 4.78 -16.78
C PRO A 153 10.39 3.72 -16.40
N LEU A 154 9.97 2.72 -15.62
CA LEU A 154 10.78 1.55 -15.30
C LEU A 154 11.23 0.83 -16.57
N ARG A 155 12.51 0.44 -16.60
CA ARG A 155 13.15 -0.30 -17.70
C ARG A 155 13.89 -1.53 -17.16
N PRO A 156 14.11 -2.57 -18.00
CA PRO A 156 15.02 -3.67 -17.69
C PRO A 156 16.44 -3.19 -17.39
N LEU A 157 17.11 -3.84 -16.43
CA LEU A 157 18.50 -3.51 -16.08
C LEU A 157 19.49 -3.80 -17.20
N SER A 158 19.15 -4.73 -18.11
CA SER A 158 19.91 -5.02 -19.32
C SER A 158 19.92 -3.87 -20.34
N GLY A 159 19.10 -2.83 -20.12
CA GLY A 159 18.75 -1.84 -21.12
C GLY A 159 17.58 -2.31 -21.99
N GLY A 160 16.88 -1.35 -22.60
CA GLY A 160 15.72 -1.60 -23.45
C GLY A 160 14.62 -0.54 -23.30
N ASP A 161 13.48 -0.87 -23.90
CA ASP A 161 12.26 -0.09 -23.78
C ASP A 161 11.65 -0.24 -22.37
N PRO A 162 10.84 0.73 -21.91
CA PRO A 162 10.12 0.62 -20.66
C PRO A 162 9.20 -0.60 -20.62
N TYR A 163 8.95 -1.12 -19.41
CA TYR A 163 7.93 -2.15 -19.23
C TYR A 163 6.56 -1.60 -19.67
N PRO A 164 5.73 -2.42 -20.34
CA PRO A 164 4.42 -2.00 -20.79
C PRO A 164 3.52 -1.68 -19.58
N ILE A 165 2.62 -0.70 -19.75
CA ILE A 165 1.61 -0.42 -18.74
C ILE A 165 0.58 -1.57 -18.73
N PRO A 166 0.38 -2.25 -17.59
CA PRO A 166 -0.57 -3.35 -17.49
C PRO A 166 -2.01 -2.83 -17.58
N LEU A 167 -2.84 -3.53 -18.37
CA LEU A 167 -4.23 -3.15 -18.66
C LEU A 167 -5.25 -3.95 -17.84
N ASN A 168 -4.80 -4.99 -17.16
CA ASN A 168 -5.64 -5.82 -16.29
C ASN A 168 -4.81 -6.47 -15.20
N GLN A 169 -5.49 -7.13 -14.26
CA GLN A 169 -4.88 -7.77 -13.10
C GLN A 169 -3.79 -8.80 -13.43
N ALA A 170 -4.02 -9.63 -14.46
CA ALA A 170 -3.07 -10.67 -14.85
C ALA A 170 -1.79 -10.05 -15.41
N GLN A 171 -1.94 -9.05 -16.28
CA GLN A 171 -0.81 -8.28 -16.81
C GLN A 171 -0.05 -7.56 -15.70
N TRP A 172 -0.75 -6.99 -14.72
CA TRP A 172 -0.12 -6.41 -13.54
C TRP A 172 0.77 -7.41 -12.81
N GLN A 173 0.27 -8.63 -12.58
CA GLN A 173 1.04 -9.68 -11.92
C GLN A 173 2.24 -10.12 -12.76
N GLU A 174 2.09 -10.26 -14.08
CA GLU A 174 3.18 -10.61 -15.00
C GLU A 174 4.28 -9.53 -15.01
N THR A 175 3.91 -8.26 -15.20
CA THR A 175 4.84 -7.13 -15.21
C THR A 175 5.57 -6.97 -13.88
N VAL A 176 4.88 -7.12 -12.75
CA VAL A 176 5.51 -7.10 -11.42
C VAL A 176 6.51 -8.24 -11.27
N ASN A 177 6.14 -9.46 -11.67
CA ASN A 177 7.05 -10.61 -11.60
C ASN A 177 8.30 -10.40 -12.44
N GLU A 178 8.16 -9.87 -13.66
CA GLU A 178 9.27 -9.55 -14.55
C GLU A 178 10.19 -8.50 -13.93
N ILE A 179 9.65 -7.39 -13.43
CA ILE A 179 10.43 -6.33 -12.77
C ILE A 179 11.19 -6.86 -11.55
N MET A 180 10.54 -7.67 -10.71
CA MET A 180 11.16 -8.23 -9.51
C MET A 180 12.28 -9.22 -9.87
N TRP A 181 12.06 -10.04 -10.91
CA TRP A 181 13.04 -10.97 -11.44
C TRP A 181 14.26 -10.27 -12.03
N ASP A 182 14.05 -9.30 -12.92
CA ASP A 182 15.11 -8.54 -13.59
C ASP A 182 16.00 -7.77 -12.61
N ARG A 183 15.41 -7.32 -11.51
CA ARG A 183 16.13 -6.64 -10.42
C ARG A 183 16.78 -7.60 -9.42
N GLY A 184 16.57 -8.91 -9.55
CA GLY A 184 17.11 -9.91 -8.63
C GLY A 184 16.57 -9.79 -7.20
N LEU A 185 15.36 -9.24 -7.03
CA LEU A 185 14.78 -8.98 -5.72
C LEU A 185 14.14 -10.27 -5.17
N PRO A 186 14.49 -10.70 -3.94
CA PRO A 186 14.05 -11.99 -3.41
C PRO A 186 12.63 -11.98 -2.83
N TYR A 187 11.93 -10.85 -2.92
CA TYR A 187 10.63 -10.67 -2.28
C TYR A 187 9.52 -11.20 -3.19
N LYS A 188 8.67 -12.07 -2.63
CA LYS A 188 7.44 -12.45 -3.30
C LYS A 188 6.47 -11.27 -3.30
N VAL A 189 5.96 -10.92 -4.48
CA VAL A 189 4.99 -9.84 -4.67
C VAL A 189 3.77 -10.38 -5.41
N THR A 190 2.62 -10.24 -4.77
CA THR A 190 1.31 -10.66 -5.27
C THR A 190 0.45 -9.42 -5.51
N VAL A 191 -0.11 -9.29 -6.70
CA VAL A 191 -1.03 -8.20 -7.05
C VAL A 191 -2.42 -8.58 -6.56
N ALA A 192 -2.95 -7.85 -5.58
CA ALA A 192 -4.23 -8.18 -4.97
C ALA A 192 -5.39 -7.92 -5.93
N CYS A 193 -6.35 -8.84 -5.97
CA CYS A 193 -7.56 -8.74 -6.76
C CYS A 193 -8.80 -8.86 -5.87
N ASP A 194 -9.95 -8.48 -6.43
CA ASP A 194 -11.23 -8.68 -5.77
C ASP A 194 -11.41 -10.16 -5.40
N ASP A 195 -11.99 -10.40 -4.23
CA ASP A 195 -12.20 -11.73 -3.63
C ASP A 195 -10.92 -12.53 -3.31
N LEU A 196 -9.72 -11.95 -3.41
CA LEU A 196 -8.50 -12.60 -2.94
C LEU A 196 -8.60 -12.92 -1.44
N ARG A 197 -8.47 -14.21 -1.11
CA ARG A 197 -8.40 -14.71 0.27
C ARG A 197 -7.04 -15.32 0.55
N VAL A 198 -6.33 -14.76 1.51
CA VAL A 198 -5.04 -15.28 1.97
C VAL A 198 -5.26 -16.08 3.24
N ARG A 199 -4.84 -17.35 3.23
CA ARG A 199 -4.82 -18.18 4.44
C ARG A 199 -3.52 -17.91 5.18
N ILE A 200 -3.62 -17.36 6.39
CA ILE A 200 -2.50 -16.97 7.24
C ILE A 200 -2.40 -17.93 8.43
#